data_AF-A0A532CQI1-F1
#
_entry.id   AF-A0A532CQI1-F1
#
_cell.length_a   1.000
_cell.length_b   1.000
_cell.length_c   1.000
_cell.angle_alpha   90.00
_cell.angle_beta   90.00
_cell.angle_gamma   90.00
#
_symmetry.space_group_name_H-M   'P 1'
#
loop_
_entity.id
_entity.type
_entity.pdbx_description
1 polymer ?
#
loop_
_entity_poly.entity_id
_entity_poly.type
_entity_poly.pdbx_seq_one_letter_code
_entity_poly.pdbx_strand_id
1 'polypeptide(L)'
;MARPLRLEFPGALYRITACGNAQQLIFLEDGDRHQFIRVLGREGQQQHWRCSVYCLMGNHYHLVIETPEPNLRRGLRRLHGTYTQWFNRCHQRVGHQWQGRFKRLLVGKACSLQERCRDVVLNPVRAGHGGRSRRVGVA
;
A
#
# COMPACT_ATOMS: atom_id res chain seq x y z
N MET A 1 -15.84 20.99 4.78
CA MET A 1 -14.56 21.28 4.10
C MET A 1 -14.54 20.66 2.72
N ALA A 2 -14.20 21.43 1.69
CA ALA A 2 -13.98 20.91 0.34
C ALA A 2 -12.80 19.93 0.35
N ARG A 3 -13.02 18.71 -0.15
CA ARG A 3 -12.00 17.67 -0.21
C ARG A 3 -10.98 18.02 -1.31
N PRO A 4 -9.67 17.86 -1.07
CA PRO A 4 -8.66 18.04 -2.12
C PRO A 4 -8.96 17.17 -3.33
N LEU A 5 -8.90 17.76 -4.52
CA LEU A 5 -9.11 17.07 -5.79
C LEU A 5 -8.12 15.91 -5.91
N ARG A 6 -8.67 14.73 -6.19
CA ARG A 6 -7.86 13.54 -6.42
C ARG A 6 -7.40 13.53 -7.88
N LEU A 7 -6.39 14.34 -8.20
CA LEU A 7 -5.74 14.36 -9.51
C LEU A 7 -5.11 13.00 -9.84
N GLU A 8 -5.59 12.37 -10.91
CA GLU A 8 -5.03 11.17 -11.52
C GLU A 8 -4.63 11.56 -12.94
N PHE A 9 -3.36 11.36 -13.31
CA PHE A 9 -2.90 11.67 -14.65
C PHE A 9 -1.93 10.59 -15.16
N PRO A 10 -1.86 10.38 -16.49
CA PRO A 10 -0.96 9.41 -17.09
C PRO A 10 0.50 9.61 -16.70
N GLY A 11 1.19 8.52 -16.36
CA GLY A 11 2.62 8.54 -15.97
C GLY A 11 2.87 9.14 -14.58
N ALA A 12 1.84 9.32 -13.77
CA ALA A 12 1.99 9.83 -12.41
C ALA A 12 2.61 8.79 -11.49
N LEU A 13 3.53 9.24 -10.63
CA LEU A 13 4.13 8.44 -9.56
C LEU A 13 3.49 8.77 -8.22
N TYR A 14 3.01 7.75 -7.53
CA TYR A 14 2.31 7.90 -6.26
C TYR A 14 3.00 7.14 -5.14
N ARG A 15 3.22 7.82 -4.01
CA ARG A 15 3.44 7.18 -2.72
C ARG A 15 2.10 6.93 -2.05
N ILE A 16 1.79 5.68 -1.78
CA ILE A 16 0.53 5.24 -1.19
C ILE A 16 0.81 4.71 0.21
N THR A 17 -0.03 5.11 1.16
CA THR A 17 -0.02 4.56 2.53
C THR A 17 -1.44 4.16 2.92
N ALA A 18 -1.62 2.95 3.45
CA ALA A 18 -2.88 2.58 4.09
C ALA A 18 -2.62 1.88 5.43
N CYS A 19 -3.49 2.17 6.41
CA CYS A 19 -3.39 1.67 7.77
C CYS A 19 -4.58 0.76 8.10
N GLY A 20 -4.34 -0.19 9.00
CA GLY A 20 -5.36 -1.04 9.57
C GLY A 20 -6.37 -0.25 10.38
N ASN A 21 -7.62 -0.69 10.34
CA ASN A 21 -8.69 -0.10 11.14
C ASN A 21 -8.35 -0.22 12.63
N ALA A 22 -8.62 0.83 13.41
CA ALA A 22 -8.26 0.90 14.84
C ALA A 22 -6.80 0.52 15.14
N GLN A 23 -5.85 0.85 14.23
CA GLN A 23 -4.43 0.49 14.33
C GLN A 23 -4.14 -1.02 14.41
N GLN A 24 -5.13 -1.85 14.10
CA GLN A 24 -4.99 -3.30 14.14
C GLN A 24 -4.00 -3.81 13.09
N LEU A 25 -3.48 -5.01 13.36
CA LEU A 25 -2.62 -5.71 12.41
C LEU A 25 -3.42 -6.03 11.12
N ILE A 26 -2.83 -5.64 10.00
CA ILE A 26 -3.22 -5.99 8.64
C ILE A 26 -2.51 -7.24 8.14
N PHE A 27 -1.39 -7.61 8.76
CA PHE A 27 -0.68 -8.87 8.57
C PHE A 27 -0.42 -9.47 9.95
N LEU A 28 -1.06 -10.62 10.23
CA LEU A 28 -0.84 -11.40 11.45
C LEU A 28 0.37 -12.32 11.26
N GLU A 29 0.50 -12.90 10.07
CA GLU A 29 1.57 -13.83 9.72
C GLU A 29 2.22 -13.50 8.37
N ASP A 30 3.28 -14.21 8.01
CA ASP A 30 3.94 -13.99 6.72
C ASP A 30 3.08 -14.47 5.55
N GLY A 31 2.20 -15.46 5.74
CA GLY A 31 1.22 -15.88 4.73
C GLY A 31 0.36 -14.71 4.23
N ASP A 32 -0.04 -13.83 5.14
CA ASP A 32 -0.80 -12.61 4.81
C ASP A 32 -0.02 -11.65 3.91
N ARG A 33 1.28 -11.46 4.21
CA ARG A 33 2.16 -10.62 3.40
C ARG A 33 2.33 -11.20 2.00
N HIS A 34 2.53 -12.51 1.88
CA HIS A 34 2.63 -13.17 0.57
C HIS A 34 1.35 -13.02 -0.24
N GLN A 35 0.21 -13.22 0.41
CA GLN A 35 -1.08 -13.07 -0.27
C GLN A 35 -1.32 -11.63 -0.71
N PHE A 36 -0.98 -10.64 0.12
CA PHE A 36 -1.06 -9.24 -0.25
C PHE A 36 -0.21 -8.93 -1.49
N ILE A 37 1.03 -9.44 -1.55
CA ILE A 37 1.91 -9.28 -2.71
C ILE A 37 1.31 -9.95 -3.95
N ARG A 38 0.71 -11.14 -3.82
CA ARG A 38 0.03 -11.83 -4.94
C ARG A 38 -1.14 -11.00 -5.48
N VAL A 39 -1.99 -10.48 -4.61
CA VAL A 39 -3.12 -9.62 -5.01
C VAL A 39 -2.61 -8.32 -5.63
N LEU A 40 -1.58 -7.69 -5.04
CA LEU A 40 -0.94 -6.50 -5.58
C LEU A 40 -0.37 -6.75 -6.98
N GLY A 41 0.32 -7.87 -7.20
CA GLY A 41 0.85 -8.26 -8.50
C GLY A 41 -0.26 -8.45 -9.53
N ARG A 42 -1.34 -9.14 -9.17
CA ARG A 42 -2.51 -9.31 -10.05
C ARG A 42 -3.16 -7.99 -10.44
N GLU A 43 -3.41 -7.12 -9.47
CA GLU A 43 -4.00 -5.80 -9.74
C GLU A 43 -3.03 -4.91 -10.53
N GLY A 44 -1.73 -4.99 -10.25
CA GLY A 44 -0.71 -4.28 -11.00
C GLY A 44 -0.70 -4.67 -12.48
N GLN A 45 -0.78 -5.97 -12.79
CA GLN A 45 -0.90 -6.46 -14.17
C GLN A 45 -2.20 -5.97 -14.83
N GLN A 46 -3.33 -6.08 -14.14
CA GLN A 46 -4.63 -5.67 -14.69
C GLN A 46 -4.78 -4.16 -14.93
N GLN A 47 -4.09 -3.34 -14.14
CA GLN A 47 -4.14 -1.88 -14.24
C GLN A 47 -2.88 -1.29 -14.89
N HIS A 48 -1.98 -2.14 -15.40
CA HIS A 48 -0.68 -1.77 -15.99
C HIS A 48 0.21 -0.93 -15.08
N TRP A 49 0.11 -1.12 -13.76
CA TRP A 49 0.94 -0.39 -12.80
C TRP A 49 2.37 -0.89 -12.80
N ARG A 50 3.30 0.05 -12.60
CA ARG A 50 4.69 -0.28 -12.26
C ARG A 50 4.90 0.01 -10.78
N CYS A 51 5.03 -1.04 -9.98
CA CYS A 51 5.38 -0.89 -8.58
C CYS A 51 6.90 -0.87 -8.46
N SER A 52 7.48 0.24 -8.03
CA SER A 52 8.94 0.31 -7.87
C SER A 52 9.38 -0.28 -6.53
N VAL A 53 8.62 -0.01 -5.47
CA VAL A 53 8.99 -0.36 -4.08
C VAL A 53 7.75 -0.62 -3.25
N TYR A 54 7.83 -1.59 -2.35
CA TYR A 54 6.85 -1.80 -1.30
C TYR A 54 7.50 -2.03 0.07
N CYS A 55 6.80 -1.61 1.13
CA CYS A 55 7.12 -1.92 2.51
C CYS A 55 5.86 -2.35 3.24
N LEU A 56 5.88 -3.57 3.77
CA LEU A 56 4.77 -4.17 4.50
C LEU A 56 5.12 -4.21 5.99
N MET A 57 4.43 -3.41 6.79
CA MET A 57 4.50 -3.45 8.26
C MET A 57 3.26 -4.11 8.83
N GLY A 58 3.30 -4.51 10.10
CA GLY A 58 2.21 -5.26 10.73
C GLY A 58 0.84 -4.59 10.64
N ASN A 59 0.75 -3.26 10.81
CA ASN A 59 -0.52 -2.51 10.85
C ASN A 59 -0.69 -1.48 9.72
N HIS A 60 0.28 -1.35 8.81
CA HIS A 60 0.18 -0.45 7.65
C HIS A 60 1.17 -0.87 6.57
N TYR A 61 0.96 -0.35 5.35
CA TYR A 61 1.87 -0.57 4.26
C TYR A 61 2.18 0.73 3.51
N HIS A 62 3.30 0.73 2.79
CA HIS A 62 3.69 1.77 1.85
C HIS A 62 3.96 1.18 0.48
N LEU A 63 3.44 1.81 -0.57
CA LEU A 63 3.74 1.45 -1.96
C LEU A 63 4.22 2.69 -2.72
N VAL A 64 5.12 2.48 -3.67
CA VAL A 64 5.48 3.44 -4.69
C VAL A 64 5.04 2.85 -6.04
N ILE A 65 4.01 3.46 -6.63
CA ILE A 65 3.38 2.98 -7.86
C ILE A 65 3.36 4.09 -8.89
N GLU A 66 3.86 3.80 -10.09
CA GLU A 66 3.63 4.57 -11.29
C GLU A 66 2.41 4.02 -12.02
N THR A 67 1.49 4.91 -12.40
CA THR A 67 0.29 4.53 -13.14
C THR A 67 0.32 5.12 -14.55
N PRO A 68 0.34 4.30 -15.62
CA PRO A 68 0.29 4.80 -16.99
C PRO A 68 -1.07 5.44 -17.31
N GLU A 69 -2.12 5.01 -16.63
CA GLU A 69 -3.48 5.52 -16.75
C GLU A 69 -3.99 6.05 -15.39
N PRO A 70 -5.01 6.92 -15.36
CA PRO A 70 -5.60 7.43 -14.12
C PRO A 70 -6.50 6.40 -13.40
N ASN A 71 -6.00 5.18 -13.20
CA ASN A 71 -6.75 4.02 -12.72
C ASN A 71 -6.37 3.59 -11.28
N LEU A 72 -5.51 4.36 -10.60
CA LEU A 72 -5.00 4.04 -9.26
C LEU A 72 -6.13 3.78 -8.25
N ARG A 73 -7.12 4.68 -8.18
CA ARG A 73 -8.24 4.55 -7.24
C ARG A 73 -9.05 3.29 -7.47
N ARG A 74 -9.28 2.92 -8.73
CA ARG A 74 -10.07 1.74 -9.09
C ARG A 74 -9.35 0.47 -8.67
N GLY A 75 -8.06 0.35 -9.00
CA GLY A 75 -7.27 -0.81 -8.62
C GLY A 75 -7.07 -0.93 -7.11
N LEU A 76 -6.81 0.17 -6.39
CA LEU A 76 -6.58 0.10 -4.94
C LEU A 76 -7.85 -0.34 -4.19
N ARG A 77 -9.02 0.07 -4.69
CA ARG A 77 -10.31 -0.40 -4.14
C ARG A 77 -10.46 -1.92 -4.33
N ARG A 78 -10.08 -2.45 -5.48
CA ARG A 78 -10.12 -3.90 -5.76
C ARG A 78 -9.10 -4.64 -4.89
N LEU A 79 -7.86 -4.18 -4.86
CA LEU A 79 -6.79 -4.71 -4.02
C LEU A 79 -7.24 -4.80 -2.55
N HIS A 80 -7.73 -3.70 -1.98
CA HIS A 80 -8.21 -3.68 -0.59
C HIS A 80 -9.38 -4.63 -0.36
N GLY A 81 -10.34 -4.66 -1.28
CA GLY A 81 -11.53 -5.52 -1.19
C GLY A 81 -11.17 -7.00 -1.23
N THR A 82 -10.42 -7.41 -2.26
CA THR A 82 -9.99 -8.81 -2.45
C THR A 82 -9.14 -9.29 -1.28
N TYR A 83 -8.19 -8.46 -0.82
CA TYR A 83 -7.37 -8.81 0.34
C TYR A 83 -8.20 -8.94 1.61
N THR A 84 -9.09 -7.97 1.90
CA THR A 84 -9.95 -7.99 3.10
C THR A 84 -10.84 -9.23 3.12
N GLN A 85 -11.45 -9.59 1.99
CA GLN A 85 -12.30 -10.78 1.90
C GLN A 85 -11.53 -12.05 2.19
N TRP A 86 -10.33 -12.19 1.62
CA TRP A 86 -9.46 -13.33 1.88
C TRP A 86 -9.00 -13.38 3.33
N PHE A 87 -8.53 -12.25 3.87
CA PHE A 87 -8.03 -12.15 5.24
C PHE A 87 -9.11 -12.48 6.27
N ASN A 88 -10.32 -11.94 6.08
CA ASN A 88 -11.48 -12.24 6.93
C ASN A 88 -11.85 -13.72 6.89
N ARG A 89 -11.78 -14.37 5.72
CA ARG A 89 -12.04 -15.81 5.59
C ARG A 89 -10.96 -16.65 6.28
N CYS A 90 -9.69 -16.29 6.10
CA CYS A 90 -8.55 -17.02 6.64
C CYS A 90 -8.51 -16.95 8.18
N HIS A 91 -8.80 -15.77 8.73
CA HIS A 91 -8.69 -15.49 10.17
C HIS A 91 -10.03 -15.47 10.91
N GLN A 92 -11.11 -15.90 10.27
CA GLN A 92 -12.48 -15.91 10.82
C GLN A 92 -12.92 -14.55 11.37
N ARG A 93 -12.54 -13.45 10.68
CA ARG A 93 -12.86 -12.08 11.08
C ARG A 93 -14.03 -11.53 10.28
N VAL A 94 -14.69 -10.52 10.85
CA VAL A 94 -15.75 -9.76 10.19
C VAL A 94 -15.45 -8.27 10.27
N GLY A 95 -15.98 -7.50 9.32
CA GLY A 95 -15.86 -6.04 9.30
C GLY A 95 -14.69 -5.49 8.48
N HIS A 96 -14.37 -4.22 8.74
CA HIS A 96 -13.41 -3.45 7.96
C HIS A 96 -11.98 -3.66 8.41
N GLN A 97 -11.11 -4.06 7.47
CA GLN A 97 -9.68 -4.21 7.73
C GLN A 97 -8.92 -2.89 7.71
N TRP A 98 -9.37 -1.90 6.93
CA TRP A 98 -8.65 -0.64 6.70
C TRP A 98 -9.30 0.52 7.44
N GLN A 99 -8.50 1.48 7.92
CA GLN A 99 -8.93 2.70 8.63
C GLN A 99 -9.71 3.70 7.73
N GLY A 100 -10.20 3.24 6.57
CA GLY A 100 -10.84 4.05 5.56
C GLY A 100 -9.98 4.19 4.30
N ARG A 101 -9.90 5.40 3.77
CA ARG A 101 -9.25 5.65 2.47
C ARG A 101 -7.73 5.65 2.62
N PHE A 102 -7.04 5.05 1.65
CA PHE A 102 -5.61 5.22 1.51
C PHE A 102 -5.22 6.71 1.34
N LYS A 103 -4.07 7.06 1.90
CA LYS A 103 -3.38 8.32 1.62
C LYS A 103 -2.54 8.13 0.36
N ARG A 104 -2.52 9.15 -0.50
CA ARG A 104 -1.67 9.17 -1.69
C ARG A 104 -0.98 10.53 -1.78
N LEU A 105 0.29 10.51 -2.08
CA LEU A 105 1.12 11.69 -2.31
C LEU A 105 1.69 11.57 -3.73
N LEU A 106 1.54 12.61 -4.54
CA LEU A 106 2.23 12.68 -5.82
C LEU A 106 3.72 12.87 -5.55
N VAL A 107 4.55 11.99 -6.08
CA VAL A 107 6.00 12.08 -5.95
C VAL A 107 6.52 12.85 -7.15
N GLY A 108 7.10 14.03 -6.90
CA GLY A 108 7.75 14.82 -7.95
C GLY A 108 8.95 14.09 -8.54
N LYS A 109 9.18 14.25 -9.85
CA LYS A 109 10.31 13.62 -10.57
C LYS A 109 11.68 13.93 -9.96
N ALA A 110 11.82 15.07 -9.26
CA ALA A 110 13.08 15.53 -8.65
C ALA A 110 13.48 14.80 -7.35
N CYS A 111 12.58 14.08 -6.68
CA CYS A 111 12.97 13.28 -5.50
C CYS A 111 13.67 12.00 -5.97
N SER A 112 14.87 11.73 -5.45
CA SER A 112 15.67 10.59 -5.87
C SER A 112 15.01 9.28 -5.45
N LEU A 113 15.15 8.20 -6.25
CA LEU A 113 14.67 6.85 -5.87
C LEU A 113 15.18 6.44 -4.48
N GLN A 114 16.38 6.90 -4.13
CA GLN A 114 17.00 6.70 -2.83
C GLN A 114 16.24 7.41 -1.70
N GLU A 115 15.73 8.64 -1.87
CA GLU A 115 14.85 9.30 -0.89
C GLU A 115 13.47 8.63 -0.83
N ARG A 116 12.96 8.20 -2.00
CA ARG A 116 11.69 7.45 -2.14
C ARG A 116 11.73 6.12 -1.37
N CYS A 117 12.85 5.40 -1.46
CA CYS A 117 13.11 4.19 -0.68
C CYS A 117 13.40 4.53 0.77
N ARG A 118 14.24 5.53 1.05
CA ARG A 118 14.73 5.86 2.39
C ARG A 118 13.59 6.21 3.34
N ASP A 119 12.55 6.93 2.91
CA ASP A 119 11.39 7.15 3.78
C ASP A 119 10.55 5.88 3.95
N VAL A 120 10.30 5.11 2.89
CA VAL A 120 9.52 3.84 2.95
C VAL A 120 10.24 2.77 3.79
N VAL A 121 11.58 2.84 3.82
CA VAL A 121 12.51 1.93 4.51
C VAL A 121 12.85 2.42 5.93
N LEU A 122 12.92 3.74 6.17
CA LEU A 122 13.29 4.35 7.47
C LEU A 122 12.10 4.90 8.27
N ASN A 123 10.86 4.96 7.73
CA ASN A 123 9.67 5.34 8.51
C ASN A 123 9.56 4.62 9.87
N PRO A 124 9.88 3.30 9.98
CA PRO A 124 9.79 2.61 11.26
C PRO A 124 10.88 3.00 12.27
N VAL A 125 12.04 3.53 11.84
CA VAL A 125 13.07 4.07 12.74
C VAL A 125 12.62 5.40 13.36
N ARG A 126 11.88 6.21 12.61
CA ARG A 126 11.27 7.46 13.13
C ARG A 126 10.03 7.22 13.98
N ALA A 127 9.32 6.11 13.79
CA ALA A 127 8.09 5.78 14.53
C ALA A 127 8.31 4.99 15.83
N GLY A 128 9.56 4.71 16.23
CA GLY A 128 9.87 4.03 17.50
C GLY A 128 9.38 2.58 17.58
N HIS A 129 9.09 1.92 16.44
CA HIS A 129 8.59 0.55 16.42
C HIS A 129 9.74 -0.45 16.22
N GLY A 130 10.46 -0.71 17.31
CA GLY A 130 11.37 -1.85 17.42
C GLY A 130 10.58 -3.15 17.44
N GLY A 131 10.76 -3.97 16.39
CA GLY A 131 10.32 -5.38 16.38
C GLY A 131 8.87 -5.61 15.95
N ARG A 132 8.65 -5.81 14.64
CA ARG A 132 7.61 -6.72 14.09
C ARG A 132 7.93 -6.98 12.63
N SER A 133 7.88 -8.26 12.23
CA SER A 133 8.29 -8.79 10.92
C SER A 133 8.05 -7.81 9.75
N ARG A 134 9.14 -7.50 9.05
CA ARG A 134 9.24 -6.51 7.98
C ARG A 134 9.53 -7.21 6.68
N ARG A 135 8.82 -6.83 5.62
CA ARG A 135 9.18 -7.19 4.25
C ARG A 135 9.27 -5.95 3.37
N VAL A 136 10.46 -5.73 2.81
CA VAL A 136 10.72 -4.72 1.79
C VAL A 136 11.13 -5.46 0.53
N GLY A 137 10.60 -5.02 -0.60
CA GLY A 137 11.03 -5.50 -1.91
C GLY A 137 11.03 -4.37 -2.92
N VAL A 138 11.92 -4.53 -3.91
CA VAL A 138 11.88 -3.82 -5.18
C VAL A 138 11.16 -4.75 -6.14
N ALA A 139 10.14 -4.25 -6.83
CA ALA A 139 9.32 -5.05 -7.75
C ALA A 139 9.88 -5.00 -9.17
#